data_AF-A0A8T4XN39-F1
#
_entry.id   AF-A0A8T4XN39-F1
#
_cell.length_a   1.000
_cell.length_b   1.000
_cell.length_c   1.000
_cell.angle_alpha   90.00
_cell.angle_beta   90.00
_cell.angle_gamma   90.00
#
_symmetry.space_group_name_H-M   'P 1'
#
loop_
_entity.id
_entity.type
_entity.pdbx_description
1 polymer ?
#
loop_
_entity_poly.entity_id
_entity_poly.type
_entity_poly.pdbx_seq_one_letter_code
_entity_poly.pdbx_strand_id
1 'polypeptide(L)'
;AVLDIIDLRAIFGRSESDIKRVKGRIIGMDGKTRRIIEELTDTSITVYGHTIGIIGKIENAQVAREAIQMLIQGSQHATVYKFLHRKRRELKKSMLELWEKPE
;
A
#
# COMPACT_ATOMS: atom_id res chain seq x y z
N ALA A 1 -11.72 9.85 -6.53
CA ALA A 1 -10.43 9.31 -6.06
C ALA A 1 -9.90 10.21 -4.94
N VAL A 2 -9.12 9.67 -4.01
CA VAL A 2 -8.45 10.42 -2.94
C VAL A 2 -6.94 10.33 -3.11
N LEU A 3 -6.25 11.40 -2.76
CA LEU A 3 -4.79 11.44 -2.66
C LEU A 3 -4.41 11.33 -1.18
N ASP A 4 -3.51 10.41 -0.89
CA ASP A 4 -3.00 10.16 0.44
C ASP A 4 -1.46 10.23 0.43
N ILE A 5 -0.88 10.97 1.37
CA ILE A 5 0.56 11.26 1.42
C ILE A 5 1.13 10.78 2.76
N ILE A 6 2.21 10.01 2.68
CA ILE A 6 3.02 9.60 3.82
C ILE A 6 4.33 10.36 3.77
N ASP A 7 4.60 11.19 4.79
CA ASP A 7 5.91 11.81 4.97
C ASP A 7 6.80 10.90 5.84
N LEU A 8 7.86 10.35 5.24
CA LEU A 8 8.83 9.50 5.93
C LEU A 8 9.66 10.28 6.95
N ARG A 9 9.81 11.61 6.81
CA ARG A 9 10.53 12.43 7.80
C ARG A 9 9.75 12.58 9.10
N ALA A 10 8.42 12.53 9.04
CA ALA A 10 7.59 12.50 10.24
C ALA A 10 7.81 11.22 11.07
N ILE A 11 8.35 10.16 10.46
CA ILE A 11 8.56 8.84 11.10
C ILE A 11 10.03 8.64 11.48
N PHE A 12 10.96 8.97 10.56
CA PHE A 12 12.40 8.68 10.70
C PHE A 12 13.26 9.94 10.92
N GLY A 13 12.64 11.11 11.04
CA GLY A 13 13.36 12.38 11.15
C GLY A 13 14.24 12.65 9.92
N ARG A 14 15.52 12.95 10.16
CA ARG A 14 16.53 13.20 9.12
C ARG A 14 17.44 11.99 8.85
N SER A 15 17.07 10.80 9.31
CA SER A 15 17.84 9.57 9.07
C SER A 15 17.72 9.13 7.61
N GLU A 16 18.65 9.58 6.77
CA GLU A 16 18.69 9.23 5.35
C GLU A 16 18.89 7.73 5.11
N SER A 17 19.60 7.03 6.01
CA SER A 17 19.80 5.58 5.93
C SER A 17 18.51 4.80 6.14
N ASP A 18 17.70 5.18 7.13
CA ASP A 18 16.40 4.55 7.39
C ASP A 18 15.39 4.86 6.29
N ILE A 19 15.32 6.11 5.84
CA ILE A 19 14.47 6.51 4.72
C ILE A 19 14.85 5.72 3.46
N LYS A 20 16.15 5.61 3.14
CA LYS A 20 16.63 4.83 1.99
C LYS A 20 16.28 3.35 2.12
N ARG A 21 16.46 2.76 3.30
CA ARG A 21 16.13 1.35 3.59
C ARG A 21 14.64 1.08 3.40
N VAL A 22 13.78 1.91 3.98
CA VAL A 22 12.33 1.76 3.88
C VAL A 22 11.82 1.99 2.46
N LYS A 23 12.33 2.99 1.75
CA LYS A 23 12.06 3.16 0.32
C LYS A 23 12.43 1.92 -0.48
N GLY A 24 13.60 1.33 -0.22
CA GLY A 24 14.03 0.09 -0.86
C GLY A 24 13.05 -1.07 -0.63
N ARG A 25 12.48 -1.18 0.57
CA ARG A 25 11.44 -2.18 0.88
C ARG A 25 10.11 -1.91 0.18
N ILE A 26 9.70 -0.65 0.08
CA ILE A 26 8.44 -0.29 -0.57
C ILE A 26 8.53 -0.48 -2.08
N ILE A 27 9.64 -0.05 -2.70
CA ILE A 27 9.88 -0.22 -4.12
C ILE A 27 10.05 -1.72 -4.42
N GLY A 28 10.87 -2.43 -3.63
CA GLY A 28 11.29 -3.80 -3.91
C GLY A 28 12.22 -3.88 -5.12
N MET A 29 12.70 -5.09 -5.41
CA MET A 29 13.54 -5.34 -6.60
C MET A 29 12.78 -4.92 -7.87
N ASP A 30 13.37 -4.05 -8.68
CA ASP A 30 12.81 -3.51 -9.93
C ASP A 30 11.39 -2.92 -9.78
N GLY A 31 11.04 -2.42 -8.60
CA GLY A 31 9.71 -1.88 -8.33
C GLY A 31 8.63 -2.95 -8.10
N LYS A 32 9.01 -4.24 -7.98
CA LYS A 32 8.07 -5.37 -7.86
C LYS A 32 7.09 -5.21 -6.70
N THR A 33 7.55 -4.80 -5.52
CA THR A 33 6.68 -4.68 -4.34
C THR A 33 5.66 -3.56 -4.53
N ARG A 34 6.11 -2.40 -5.02
CA ARG A 34 5.22 -1.29 -5.36
C ARG A 34 4.14 -1.73 -6.36
N ARG A 35 4.54 -2.37 -7.47
CA ARG A 35 3.59 -2.86 -8.50
C ARG A 35 2.57 -3.85 -7.94
N ILE A 36 3.00 -4.78 -7.08
CA ILE A 36 2.09 -5.73 -6.43
C ILE A 36 1.05 -5.00 -5.56
N ILE A 37 1.47 -3.98 -4.80
CA ILE A 37 0.53 -3.18 -3.99
C ILE A 37 -0.45 -2.45 -4.91
N GLU A 38 0.05 -1.77 -5.95
CA GLU A 38 -0.77 -1.06 -6.95
C GLU A 38 -1.82 -1.99 -7.60
N GLU A 39 -1.40 -3.16 -8.09
CA GLU A 39 -2.28 -4.13 -8.77
C GLU A 39 -3.31 -4.78 -7.85
N LEU A 40 -2.93 -5.11 -6.61
CA LEU A 40 -3.84 -5.78 -5.67
C LEU A 40 -4.84 -4.81 -5.03
N THR A 41 -4.50 -3.53 -4.97
CA THR A 41 -5.36 -2.49 -4.39
C THR A 41 -6.05 -1.62 -5.43
N ASP A 42 -5.70 -1.73 -6.72
CA ASP A 42 -6.20 -0.82 -7.77
C ASP A 42 -5.93 0.65 -7.41
N THR A 43 -4.67 0.93 -7.08
CA THR A 43 -4.15 2.27 -6.75
C THR A 43 -2.90 2.59 -7.56
N SER A 44 -2.54 3.87 -7.64
CA SER A 44 -1.22 4.30 -8.15
C SER A 44 -0.38 4.84 -7.00
N ILE A 45 0.89 4.43 -6.96
CA ILE A 45 1.83 4.74 -5.88
C ILE A 45 3.08 5.37 -6.47
N THR A 46 3.46 6.53 -5.93
CA THR A 46 4.72 7.20 -6.21
C THR A 46 5.59 7.25 -4.97
N VAL A 47 6.89 7.02 -5.13
CA VAL A 47 7.90 7.11 -4.06
C VAL A 47 8.94 8.12 -4.50
N TYR A 48 8.90 9.32 -3.93
CA TYR A 48 9.75 10.42 -4.36
C TYR A 48 10.28 11.22 -3.16
N GLY A 49 11.57 11.56 -3.17
CA GLY A 49 12.23 12.23 -2.06
C GLY A 49 12.03 11.45 -0.76
N HIS A 50 11.36 12.08 0.21
CA HIS A 50 10.96 11.52 1.50
C HIS A 50 9.44 11.28 1.62
N THR A 51 8.70 11.36 0.52
CA THR A 51 7.24 11.23 0.50
C THR A 51 6.81 10.02 -0.31
N ILE A 52 5.72 9.39 0.11
CA ILE A 52 5.02 8.35 -0.65
C ILE A 52 3.62 8.86 -0.92
N GLY A 53 3.26 8.97 -2.19
CA GLY A 53 1.92 9.35 -2.62
C GLY A 53 1.13 8.13 -3.07
N ILE A 54 -0.13 8.04 -2.66
CA ILE A 54 -1.07 6.97 -3.00
C ILE A 54 -2.34 7.62 -3.54
N ILE A 55 -2.81 7.20 -4.71
CA ILE A 55 -4.07 7.69 -5.28
C ILE A 55 -4.98 6.53 -5.67
N GLY A 56 -6.24 6.61 -5.29
CA GLY A 56 -7.23 5.56 -5.58
C GLY A 56 -8.62 5.84 -4.99
N LYS A 57 -9.50 4.83 -4.99
CA LYS A 57 -10.75 4.87 -4.20
C LYS A 57 -10.42 4.86 -2.70
N ILE A 58 -11.31 5.39 -1.86
CA ILE A 58 -11.05 5.57 -0.42
C ILE A 58 -10.61 4.25 0.24
N GLU A 59 -11.41 3.19 0.09
CA GLU A 59 -11.12 1.87 0.68
C GLU A 59 -9.82 1.26 0.15
N ASN A 60 -9.61 1.37 -1.17
CA ASN A 60 -8.41 0.87 -1.84
C ASN A 60 -7.14 1.60 -1.38
N ALA A 61 -7.20 2.92 -1.27
CA ALA A 61 -6.10 3.75 -0.79
C ALA A 61 -5.76 3.45 0.67
N GLN A 62 -6.78 3.19 1.51
CA GLN A 62 -6.56 2.76 2.90
C GLN A 62 -5.84 1.41 2.99
N VAL A 63 -6.24 0.41 2.18
CA VAL A 63 -5.55 -0.89 2.14
C VAL A 63 -4.10 -0.74 1.65
N ALA A 64 -3.86 0.10 0.64
CA ALA A 64 -2.52 0.39 0.15
C ALA A 64 -1.66 1.09 1.21
N ARG A 65 -2.22 2.07 1.93
CA ARG A 65 -1.57 2.75 3.06
C ARG A 65 -1.20 1.75 4.15
N GLU A 66 -2.09 0.85 4.53
CA GLU A 66 -1.82 -0.16 5.56
C GLU A 66 -0.66 -1.09 5.13
N ALA A 67 -0.66 -1.56 3.88
CA ALA A 67 0.43 -2.37 3.33
C ALA A 67 1.78 -1.63 3.35
N ILE A 68 1.80 -0.33 3.02
CA ILE A 68 2.99 0.51 3.09
C ILE A 68 3.43 0.70 4.55
N GLN A 69 2.50 0.95 5.48
CA GLN A 69 2.80 1.06 6.91
C GLN A 69 3.39 -0.22 7.48
N MET A 70 2.90 -1.40 7.07
CA MET A 70 3.50 -2.68 7.45
C MET A 70 4.97 -2.76 7.02
N LEU A 71 5.31 -2.32 5.81
CA LEU A 71 6.70 -2.30 5.32
C LEU A 71 7.56 -1.29 6.08
N ILE A 72 7.04 -0.11 6.38
CA ILE A 72 7.67 0.93 7.21
C ILE A 72 8.01 0.36 8.60
N GLN A 73 7.07 -0.35 9.23
CA GLN A 73 7.22 -0.99 10.54
C GLN A 73 8.09 -2.26 10.52
N GLY A 74 8.54 -2.68 9.34
CA GLY A 74 9.50 -3.77 9.21
C GLY A 74 8.91 -5.15 8.93
N SER A 75 7.61 -5.26 8.64
CA SER A 75 6.97 -6.52 8.26
C SER A 75 7.62 -7.15 7.03
N GLN A 76 7.72 -8.48 7.03
CA GLN A 76 8.22 -9.23 5.88
C GLN A 76 7.32 -9.04 4.66
N HIS A 77 7.91 -8.99 3.46
CA HIS A 77 7.15 -8.83 2.21
C HIS A 77 6.12 -9.94 2.02
N ALA A 78 6.47 -11.18 2.38
CA ALA A 78 5.53 -12.31 2.33
C ALA A 78 4.28 -12.08 3.19
N THR A 79 4.42 -11.47 4.38
CA THR A 79 3.30 -11.12 5.25
C THR A 79 2.43 -10.04 4.62
N VAL A 80 3.04 -9.01 4.03
CA VAL A 80 2.32 -7.93 3.33
C VAL A 80 1.56 -8.47 2.12
N TYR A 81 2.15 -9.39 1.34
CA TYR A 81 1.47 -10.00 0.20
C TYR A 81 0.27 -10.85 0.65
N LYS A 82 0.42 -11.65 1.71
CA LYS A 82 -0.70 -12.41 2.30
C LYS A 82 -1.83 -11.49 2.75
N PHE A 83 -1.50 -10.37 3.40
CA PHE A 83 -2.46 -9.34 3.80
C PHE A 83 -3.22 -8.77 2.60
N LEU A 84 -2.51 -8.33 1.56
CA LEU A 84 -3.11 -7.76 0.33
C LEU A 84 -4.03 -8.76 -0.37
N HIS A 85 -3.59 -10.01 -0.53
CA HIS A 85 -4.42 -11.06 -1.14
C HIS A 85 -5.70 -11.32 -0.34
N ARG A 86 -5.62 -11.32 1.00
CA ARG A 86 -6.79 -11.46 1.86
C ARG A 86 -7.75 -10.28 1.66
N LYS A 87 -7.25 -9.05 1.71
CA LYS A 87 -8.07 -7.83 1.51
C LYS A 87 -8.73 -7.77 0.14
N ARG A 88 -8.01 -8.17 -0.92
CA ARG A 88 -8.59 -8.25 -2.27
C ARG A 88 -9.75 -9.26 -2.35
N ARG A 89 -9.67 -10.38 -1.63
CA ARG A 89 -10.78 -11.35 -1.56
C ARG A 89 -11.98 -10.79 -0.79
N GLU A 90 -11.74 -10.11 0.34
CA GLU A 90 -12.77 -9.46 1.13
C GLU A 90 -13.56 -8.42 0.30
N LEU A 91 -12.84 -7.54 -0.42
CA LEU A 91 -13.46 -6.51 -1.29
C LEU A 91 -14.26 -7.12 -2.46
N LYS A 92 -13.79 -8.23 -3.03
CA LYS A 92 -14.54 -8.94 -4.07
C LYS A 92 -15.81 -9.60 -3.51
N LYS A 93 -15.73 -10.16 -2.31
CA LYS A 93 -16.88 -10.81 -1.66
C LYS A 93 -17.96 -9.79 -1.31
N SER A 94 -17.59 -8.66 -0.72
CA SER A 94 -18.56 -7.59 -0.41
C SER A 94 -19.22 -7.05 -1.67
N MET A 95 -18.47 -6.95 -2.77
CA MET A 95 -19.05 -6.59 -4.06
C MET A 95 -20.06 -7.63 -4.53
N LEU A 96 -19.75 -8.93 -4.50
CA LEU A 96 -20.71 -9.99 -4.89
C LEU A 96 -21.98 -10.00 -4.02
N GLU A 97 -21.85 -9.86 -2.71
CA GLU A 97 -22.99 -9.82 -1.77
C GLU A 97 -23.96 -8.66 -2.05
N LEU A 98 -23.48 -7.54 -2.59
CA LEU A 98 -24.33 -6.43 -3.02
C LEU A 98 -25.14 -6.74 -4.29
N TRP A 99 -24.65 -7.64 -5.15
CA TRP A 99 -25.33 -8.01 -6.41
C TRP A 99 -26.36 -9.14 -6.20
N GLU A 100 -26.18 -9.98 -5.19
CA GLU A 100 -27.09 -11.08 -4.83
C GLU A 100 -28.32 -10.62 -4.03
N LYS A 101 -28.46 -9.32 -3.75
CA LYS A 101 -29.69 -8.73 -3.21
C LYS A 101 -30.47 -7.97 -4.30
N PRO A 102 -31.10 -8.65 -5.27
CA PRO A 102 -32.35 -8.11 -5.79
C PRO A 102 -33.38 -8.22 -4.66
N GLU A 103 -34.25 -7.21 -4.54
CA GLU A 103 -35.37 -7.22 -3.58
C GLU A 103 -36.18 -8.53 -3.60
#